data_AF-A0A2Z6MJR3-F1
#
_entry.id   AF-A0A2Z6MJR3-F1
#
_cell.length_a   1.000
_cell.length_b   1.000
_cell.length_c   1.000
_cell.angle_alpha   90.00
_cell.angle_beta   90.00
_cell.angle_gamma   90.00
#
_symmetry.space_group_name_H-M   'P 1'
#
loop_
_entity.id
_entity.type
_entity.pdbx_description
1 polymer ?
#
loop_
_entity_poly.entity_id
_entity_poly.type
_entity_poly.pdbx_seq_one_letter_code
_entity_poly.pdbx_strand_id
1 'polypeptide(L)'
;MHSAKEVIALGARWRIGNGENVRIKFDKWLPNQAGFKVWSRCEDLNDDALVAELIDPDTKQWNRELISHLFHPHEALQILSIPISPRLPLDIDYAESSGHQTSRLWNEIWKAPIPNRVRNFLLRLAKYILPTRDNLSRKCVQIENICPLCSAEPETVDHIFLHCQIARLTWFASQIDVHVPQDMPLNQWLLQGTATRWGMVVYNQIGLVVLSTCKKEPIVVEPVLAEAICD
;
A
#
# COMPACT_ATOMS: atom_id res chain seq x y z
N MET A 1 12.08 -3.51 22.90
CA MET A 1 11.45 -2.95 21.68
C MET A 1 9.93 -3.19 21.57
N HIS A 2 9.24 -3.76 22.57
CA HIS A 2 7.77 -3.96 22.52
C HIS A 2 6.97 -2.68 22.76
N SER A 3 7.43 -1.79 23.66
CA SER A 3 6.68 -0.59 24.08
C SER A 3 6.49 0.46 22.97
N ALA A 4 7.38 0.53 21.98
CA ALA A 4 7.26 1.52 20.90
C ALA A 4 6.10 1.21 19.93
N LYS A 5 5.77 -0.07 19.72
CA LYS A 5 4.68 -0.47 18.81
C LYS A 5 3.32 -0.11 19.37
N GLU A 6 3.13 -0.29 20.68
CA GLU A 6 1.89 0.06 21.38
C GLU A 6 1.66 1.57 21.38
N VAL A 7 2.70 2.36 21.64
CA VAL A 7 2.62 3.83 21.61
C VAL A 7 2.27 4.35 20.22
N ILE A 8 2.84 3.76 19.16
CA ILE A 8 2.51 4.14 17.76
C ILE A 8 1.07 3.75 17.42
N ALA A 9 0.61 2.55 17.82
CA ALA A 9 -0.76 2.10 17.58
C ALA A 9 -1.80 2.94 18.33
N LEU A 10 -1.49 3.39 19.56
CA LEU A 10 -2.32 4.31 20.33
C LEU A 10 -2.43 5.69 19.67
N GLY A 11 -1.40 6.11 18.91
CA GLY A 11 -1.36 7.35 18.15
C GLY A 11 -1.79 7.26 16.69
N ALA A 12 -2.13 6.05 16.21
CA ALA A 12 -2.48 5.82 14.81
C ALA A 12 -3.90 6.30 14.51
N ARG A 13 -4.05 7.00 13.39
CA ARG A 13 -5.32 7.57 12.89
C ARG A 13 -5.35 7.52 11.38
N TRP A 14 -6.52 7.60 10.79
CA TRP A 14 -6.68 7.79 9.35
C TRP A 14 -6.07 9.13 8.93
N ARG A 15 -5.41 9.09 7.77
CA ARG A 15 -5.12 10.30 7.00
C ARG A 15 -6.18 10.42 5.91
N ILE A 16 -6.95 11.49 6.01
CA ILE A 16 -8.00 11.81 5.05
C ILE A 16 -7.38 12.18 3.71
N GLY A 17 -7.86 11.52 2.66
CA GLY A 17 -7.58 11.76 1.27
C GLY A 17 -8.85 12.21 0.55
N ASN A 18 -9.60 11.26 -0.02
CA ASN A 18 -10.88 11.48 -0.69
C ASN A 18 -12.07 11.32 0.26
N GLY A 19 -11.85 10.73 1.44
CA GLY A 19 -12.88 10.54 2.47
C GLY A 19 -13.87 9.42 2.16
N GLU A 20 -13.69 8.67 1.07
CA GLU A 20 -14.62 7.63 0.61
C GLU A 20 -14.52 6.34 1.44
N ASN A 21 -13.49 6.19 2.26
CA ASN A 21 -13.26 4.99 3.07
C ASN A 21 -13.24 5.27 4.58
N VAL A 22 -13.63 6.47 5.00
CA VAL A 22 -13.59 6.87 6.42
C VAL A 22 -14.98 7.24 6.89
N ARG A 23 -15.52 6.49 7.84
CA ARG A 23 -16.80 6.80 8.49
C ARG A 23 -16.61 7.88 9.53
N ILE A 24 -17.46 8.90 9.44
CA ILE A 24 -17.39 10.11 10.27
C ILE A 24 -17.43 9.74 11.78
N LYS A 25 -18.38 8.90 12.18
CA LYS A 25 -18.65 8.59 13.60
C LYS A 25 -17.73 7.52 14.18
N PHE A 26 -17.34 6.53 13.39
CA PHE A 26 -16.75 5.29 13.92
C PHE A 26 -15.24 5.21 13.83
N ASP A 27 -14.65 5.79 12.79
CA ASP A 27 -13.23 5.65 12.49
C ASP A 27 -12.39 6.71 13.21
N LYS A 28 -11.11 6.41 13.44
CA LYS A 28 -10.18 7.27 14.17
C LYS A 28 -9.50 8.25 13.21
N TRP A 29 -10.05 9.43 12.97
CA TRP A 29 -9.52 10.36 11.97
C TRP A 29 -9.35 11.81 12.46
N LEU A 30 -10.05 12.19 13.53
CA LEU A 30 -10.08 13.58 14.01
C LEU A 30 -8.84 13.91 14.87
N PRO A 31 -8.02 14.91 14.51
CA PRO A 31 -6.81 15.23 15.26
C PRO A 31 -7.14 15.90 16.60
N ASN A 32 -6.20 15.80 17.56
CA ASN A 32 -6.25 16.51 18.85
C ASN A 32 -7.46 16.16 19.74
N GLN A 33 -8.02 14.96 19.56
CA GLN A 33 -9.06 14.39 20.42
C GLN A 33 -8.61 13.08 21.06
N ALA A 34 -9.13 12.80 22.26
CA ALA A 34 -8.89 11.52 22.91
C ALA A 34 -9.54 10.39 22.07
N GLY A 35 -8.69 9.48 21.59
CA GLY A 35 -9.11 8.39 20.70
C GLY A 35 -9.29 8.77 19.23
N PHE A 36 -9.07 10.04 18.86
CA PHE A 36 -9.20 10.57 17.49
C PHE A 36 -10.58 10.38 16.84
N LYS A 37 -11.64 10.38 17.64
CA LYS A 37 -13.03 10.18 17.17
C LYS A 37 -13.84 11.45 17.28
N VAL A 38 -14.93 11.54 16.53
CA VAL A 38 -15.95 12.57 16.69
C VAL A 38 -16.78 12.25 17.93
N TRP A 39 -17.02 13.25 18.77
CA TRP A 39 -17.90 13.18 19.95
C TRP A 39 -19.24 13.86 19.74
N SER A 40 -19.36 14.73 18.73
CA SER A 40 -20.67 15.25 18.33
C SER A 40 -21.64 14.12 18.05
N ARG A 41 -22.87 14.29 18.53
CA ARG A 41 -23.91 13.28 18.42
C ARG A 41 -24.40 13.09 16.97
N CYS A 42 -24.17 14.10 16.12
CA CYS A 42 -24.44 14.10 14.68
C CYS A 42 -25.77 13.40 14.35
N GLU A 43 -26.86 13.85 14.99
CA GLU A 43 -28.17 13.19 14.92
C GLU A 43 -28.73 13.17 13.49
N ASP A 44 -28.34 14.16 12.67
CA ASP A 44 -28.72 14.28 11.27
C ASP A 44 -27.85 13.44 10.31
N LEU A 45 -26.78 12.80 10.80
CA LEU A 45 -25.94 11.92 9.98
C LEU A 45 -26.37 10.46 10.11
N ASN A 46 -26.40 9.77 8.97
CA ASN A 46 -26.48 8.32 8.96
C ASN A 46 -25.24 7.70 9.63
N ASP A 47 -25.36 6.49 10.15
CA ASP A 47 -24.26 5.79 10.82
C ASP A 47 -23.14 5.40 9.86
N ASP A 48 -23.47 5.14 8.60
CA ASP A 48 -22.52 4.85 7.53
C ASP A 48 -22.01 6.10 6.79
N ALA A 49 -22.32 7.31 7.29
CA ALA A 49 -21.92 8.55 6.65
C ALA A 49 -20.39 8.67 6.55
N LEU A 50 -19.90 9.00 5.35
CA LEU A 50 -18.49 9.04 5.02
C LEU A 50 -17.92 10.45 5.06
N VAL A 51 -16.64 10.60 5.35
CA VAL A 51 -15.95 11.90 5.37
C VAL A 51 -16.02 12.60 4.01
N ALA A 52 -16.12 11.85 2.91
CA ALA A 52 -16.36 12.39 1.57
C ALA A 52 -17.60 13.30 1.50
N GLU A 53 -18.64 13.04 2.28
CA GLU A 53 -19.87 13.85 2.31
C GLU A 53 -19.65 15.25 2.91
N LEU A 54 -18.59 15.43 3.70
CA LEU A 54 -18.18 16.72 4.23
C LEU A 54 -17.34 17.52 3.23
N ILE A 55 -16.96 16.93 2.10
CA ILE A 55 -16.13 17.54 1.06
C ILE A 55 -17.02 17.96 -0.10
N ASP A 56 -16.93 19.23 -0.47
CA ASP A 56 -17.64 19.75 -1.63
C ASP A 56 -17.00 19.17 -2.93
N PRO A 57 -17.80 18.52 -3.78
CA PRO A 57 -17.28 17.78 -4.93
C PRO A 57 -16.74 18.69 -6.03
N ASP A 58 -17.19 19.94 -6.11
CA ASP A 58 -16.79 20.88 -7.15
C ASP A 58 -15.55 21.68 -6.73
N THR A 59 -15.56 22.18 -5.50
CA THR A 59 -14.50 23.05 -4.96
C THR A 59 -13.35 22.27 -4.34
N LYS A 60 -13.53 20.97 -4.08
CA LYS A 60 -12.55 20.08 -3.41
C LYS A 60 -12.09 20.64 -2.06
N GLN A 61 -13.00 21.28 -1.35
CA GLN A 61 -12.79 21.89 -0.04
C GLN A 61 -13.82 21.37 0.94
N TRP A 62 -13.53 21.53 2.24
CA TRP A 62 -14.49 21.24 3.28
C TRP A 62 -15.75 22.10 3.13
N ASN A 63 -16.92 21.48 3.20
CA ASN A 63 -18.18 22.18 3.29
C ASN A 63 -18.31 22.81 4.69
N ARG A 64 -17.86 24.06 4.81
CA ARG A 64 -17.78 24.80 6.08
C ARG A 64 -19.13 24.94 6.77
N GLU A 65 -20.18 25.20 5.99
CA GLU A 65 -21.53 25.39 6.51
C GLU A 65 -22.06 24.08 7.10
N LEU A 66 -21.99 22.99 6.33
CA LEU A 66 -22.37 21.66 6.78
C LEU A 66 -21.60 21.24 8.03
N ILE A 67 -20.28 21.44 8.05
CA ILE A 67 -19.44 21.10 9.21
C ILE A 67 -19.80 21.94 10.43
N SER A 68 -20.10 23.22 10.25
CA SER A 68 -20.50 24.09 11.38
C SER A 68 -21.84 23.70 12.00
N HIS A 69 -22.74 23.10 11.21
CA HIS A 69 -24.03 22.61 11.69
C HIS A 69 -23.95 21.23 12.34
N LEU A 70 -23.14 20.32 11.79
CA LEU A 70 -23.09 18.93 12.23
C LEU A 70 -22.18 18.66 13.44
N PHE A 71 -21.17 19.50 13.66
CA PHE A 71 -20.13 19.25 14.65
C PHE A 71 -20.06 20.37 15.69
N HIS A 72 -19.64 20.03 16.91
CA HIS A 72 -19.29 21.00 17.93
C HIS A 72 -18.22 21.98 17.41
N PRO A 73 -18.23 23.26 17.84
CA PRO A 73 -17.32 24.27 17.30
C PRO A 73 -15.84 23.88 17.36
N HIS A 74 -15.41 23.19 18.41
CA HIS A 74 -14.04 22.70 18.54
C HIS A 74 -13.69 21.63 17.50
N GLU A 75 -14.63 20.72 17.20
CA GLU A 75 -14.47 19.66 16.19
C GLU A 75 -14.48 20.23 14.79
N ALA A 76 -15.42 21.14 14.51
CA ALA A 76 -15.47 21.85 13.25
C ALA A 76 -14.12 22.53 12.93
N LEU A 77 -13.51 23.20 13.91
CA LEU A 77 -12.18 23.79 13.74
C LEU A 77 -11.09 22.74 13.47
N GLN A 78 -11.13 21.60 14.14
CA GLN A 78 -10.19 20.51 13.90
C GLN A 78 -10.35 19.95 12.48
N ILE A 79 -11.57 19.66 12.03
CA ILE A 79 -11.86 19.16 10.69
C ILE A 79 -11.36 20.17 9.64
N LEU A 80 -11.73 21.45 9.80
CA LEU A 80 -11.32 22.53 8.89
C LEU A 80 -9.80 22.77 8.87
N SER A 81 -9.08 22.37 9.92
CA SER A 81 -7.63 22.43 9.97
C SER A 81 -6.93 21.28 9.23
N ILE A 82 -7.65 20.21 8.89
CA ILE A 82 -7.12 19.11 8.08
C ILE A 82 -7.02 19.60 6.64
N PRO A 83 -5.81 19.66 6.04
CA PRO A 83 -5.67 20.11 4.66
C PRO A 83 -6.24 19.06 3.70
N ILE A 84 -7.26 19.43 2.92
CA ILE A 84 -7.71 18.62 1.78
C ILE A 84 -6.79 18.90 0.60
N SER A 85 -6.23 17.84 0.04
CA SER A 85 -5.54 17.92 -1.24
C SER A 85 -6.58 18.09 -2.34
N PRO A 86 -6.43 19.08 -3.26
CA PRO A 86 -7.35 19.24 -4.40
C PRO A 86 -7.45 18.00 -5.29
N ARG A 87 -6.48 17.07 -5.17
CA ARG A 87 -6.42 15.82 -5.94
C ARG A 87 -7.18 14.66 -5.30
N LEU A 88 -7.67 14.80 -4.07
CA LEU A 88 -8.37 13.76 -3.33
C LEU A 88 -7.71 12.37 -3.47
N PRO A 89 -6.48 12.16 -2.96
CA PRO A 89 -5.84 10.84 -2.99
C PRO A 89 -6.64 9.83 -2.15
N LEU A 90 -6.38 8.53 -2.25
CA LEU A 90 -7.03 7.55 -1.37
C LEU A 90 -6.73 7.81 0.11
N ASP A 91 -7.71 7.52 0.96
CA ASP A 91 -7.55 7.52 2.42
C ASP A 91 -6.50 6.48 2.87
N ILE A 92 -5.78 6.78 3.96
CA ILE A 92 -4.77 5.87 4.51
C ILE A 92 -5.10 5.58 5.96
N ASP A 93 -5.42 4.32 6.28
CA ASP A 93 -5.57 3.88 7.66
C ASP A 93 -4.21 3.54 8.28
N TYR A 94 -3.70 4.41 9.17
CA TYR A 94 -2.50 4.07 9.94
C TYR A 94 -2.75 3.04 11.05
N ALA A 95 -4.00 2.85 11.50
CA ALA A 95 -4.39 1.89 12.51
C ALA A 95 -4.49 0.46 11.93
N GLU A 96 -5.20 0.22 10.82
CA GLU A 96 -5.18 -1.09 10.13
C GLU A 96 -3.87 -1.37 9.37
N SER A 97 -3.14 -0.35 8.89
CA SER A 97 -1.76 -0.59 8.44
C SER A 97 -0.77 -0.89 9.58
N SER A 98 -1.27 -0.89 10.82
CA SER A 98 -0.65 -1.52 12.00
C SER A 98 -1.44 -2.72 12.56
N GLY A 99 -2.62 -3.02 12.01
CA GLY A 99 -3.58 -4.03 12.43
C GLY A 99 -3.21 -5.42 11.93
N HIS A 100 -2.30 -6.08 12.63
CA HIS A 100 -1.95 -7.51 12.55
C HIS A 100 -1.40 -8.06 11.21
N GLN A 101 -1.95 -7.76 10.04
CA GLN A 101 -1.54 -8.38 8.77
C GLN A 101 -0.39 -7.64 8.09
N THR A 102 -0.45 -6.32 8.02
CA THR A 102 0.65 -5.43 7.58
C THR A 102 1.85 -5.50 8.52
N SER A 103 1.62 -5.57 9.83
CA SER A 103 2.68 -5.75 10.82
C SER A 103 3.30 -7.16 10.76
N ARG A 104 2.50 -8.21 10.52
CA ARG A 104 2.98 -9.57 10.25
C ARG A 104 3.78 -9.62 8.95
N LEU A 105 3.24 -9.11 7.85
CA LEU A 105 3.92 -9.04 6.55
C LEU A 105 5.25 -8.29 6.66
N TRP A 106 5.26 -7.14 7.33
CA TRP A 106 6.48 -6.38 7.60
C TRP A 106 7.51 -7.25 8.31
N ASN A 107 7.14 -7.91 9.43
CA ASN A 107 8.06 -8.78 10.16
C ASN A 107 8.57 -9.95 9.30
N GLU A 108 7.71 -10.56 8.48
CA GLU A 108 8.11 -11.67 7.60
C GLU A 108 9.06 -11.20 6.48
N ILE A 109 8.83 -10.03 5.88
CA ILE A 109 9.76 -9.42 4.90
C ILE A 109 11.12 -9.12 5.55
N TRP A 110 11.16 -8.68 6.81
CA TRP A 110 12.41 -8.42 7.52
C TRP A 110 13.20 -9.69 7.86
N LYS A 111 12.51 -10.77 8.21
CA LYS A 111 13.12 -12.08 8.50
C LYS A 111 13.52 -12.85 7.24
N ALA A 112 13.02 -12.45 6.08
CA ALA A 112 13.30 -13.11 4.81
C ALA A 112 14.81 -13.14 4.50
N PRO A 113 15.36 -14.31 4.13
CA PRO A 113 16.73 -14.42 3.64
C PRO A 113 16.73 -13.92 2.20
N ILE A 114 16.77 -12.60 2.01
CA ILE A 114 16.79 -11.94 0.69
C ILE A 114 17.79 -10.78 0.69
N PRO A 115 18.33 -10.38 -0.47
CA PRO A 115 19.17 -9.20 -0.56
C PRO A 115 18.43 -7.94 -0.08
N ASN A 116 19.17 -7.02 0.55
CA ASN A 116 18.59 -5.78 1.09
C ASN A 116 17.85 -4.93 0.02
N ARG A 117 18.30 -4.97 -1.24
CA ARG A 117 17.62 -4.27 -2.34
C ARG A 117 16.20 -4.81 -2.57
N VAL A 118 16.05 -6.14 -2.59
CA VAL A 118 14.75 -6.81 -2.72
C VAL A 118 13.89 -6.54 -1.49
N ARG A 119 14.46 -6.63 -0.29
CA ARG A 119 13.74 -6.29 0.95
C ARG A 119 13.18 -4.88 0.92
N ASN A 120 14.00 -3.88 0.59
CA ASN A 120 13.54 -2.49 0.51
C ASN A 120 12.45 -2.29 -0.54
N PHE A 121 12.58 -2.95 -1.70
CA PHE A 121 11.55 -2.94 -2.72
C PHE A 121 10.22 -3.51 -2.20
N LEU A 122 10.23 -4.68 -1.56
CA LEU A 122 9.04 -5.32 -1.01
C LEU A 122 8.40 -4.49 0.11
N LEU A 123 9.19 -3.84 0.96
CA LEU A 123 8.69 -2.93 1.99
C LEU A 123 8.01 -1.68 1.38
N ARG A 124 8.50 -1.19 0.24
CA ARG A 124 7.86 -0.09 -0.51
C ARG A 124 6.60 -0.57 -1.22
N LEU A 125 6.62 -1.78 -1.77
CA LEU A 125 5.49 -2.42 -2.43
C LEU A 125 4.34 -2.67 -1.44
N ALA A 126 4.60 -3.28 -0.30
CA ALA A 126 3.61 -3.54 0.77
C ALA A 126 3.01 -2.26 1.37
N LYS A 127 3.69 -1.12 1.21
CA LYS A 127 3.22 0.21 1.62
C LYS A 127 2.57 1.00 0.49
N TYR A 128 2.46 0.43 -0.71
CA TYR A 128 1.90 1.11 -1.89
C TYR A 128 2.62 2.42 -2.26
N ILE A 129 3.92 2.56 -1.95
CA ILE A 129 4.69 3.80 -2.18
C ILE A 129 5.67 3.71 -3.37
N LEU A 130 5.55 2.69 -4.22
CA LEU A 130 6.36 2.58 -5.44
C LEU A 130 6.09 3.77 -6.39
N PRO A 131 7.08 4.21 -7.17
CA PRO A 131 6.93 5.34 -8.08
C PRO A 131 6.17 4.94 -9.35
N THR A 132 4.96 4.40 -9.21
CA THR A 132 4.08 4.11 -10.35
C THR A 132 3.56 5.41 -10.95
N ARG A 133 3.13 5.42 -12.23
CA ARG A 133 2.57 6.65 -12.83
C ARG A 133 1.35 7.17 -12.09
N ASP A 134 0.51 6.30 -11.54
CA ASP A 134 -0.58 6.69 -10.64
C ASP A 134 -0.05 7.35 -9.35
N ASN A 135 1.01 6.83 -8.74
CA ASN A 135 1.61 7.46 -7.56
C ASN A 135 2.37 8.76 -7.88
N LEU A 136 2.91 8.92 -9.10
CA LEU A 136 3.58 10.13 -9.56
C LEU A 136 2.56 11.22 -9.94
N SER A 137 1.47 10.84 -10.62
CA SER A 137 0.37 11.76 -10.94
C SER A 137 -0.28 12.28 -9.65
N ARG A 138 -0.47 11.41 -8.64
CA ARG A 138 -0.87 11.80 -7.27
C ARG A 138 0.07 12.86 -6.65
N LYS A 139 1.36 12.84 -7.01
CA LYS A 139 2.40 13.79 -6.57
C LYS A 139 2.62 14.99 -7.51
N CYS A 140 1.64 15.37 -8.33
CA CYS A 140 1.66 16.49 -9.28
C CYS A 140 2.59 16.33 -10.48
N VAL A 141 3.19 15.17 -10.69
CA VAL A 141 4.03 15.01 -11.88
C VAL A 141 3.10 14.86 -13.09
N GLN A 142 3.22 15.76 -14.06
CA GLN A 142 2.38 15.81 -15.26
C GLN A 142 2.75 14.64 -16.18
N ILE A 143 2.14 13.48 -15.93
CA ILE A 143 2.37 12.23 -16.68
C ILE A 143 1.02 11.53 -16.82
N GLU A 144 0.75 10.98 -17.99
CA GLU A 144 -0.42 10.11 -18.22
C GLU A 144 -0.34 8.91 -17.28
N ASN A 145 -1.43 8.61 -16.57
CA ASN A 145 -1.44 7.53 -15.59
C ASN A 145 -1.68 6.15 -16.21
N ILE A 146 -1.65 6.01 -17.54
CA ILE A 146 -1.92 4.76 -18.25
C ILE A 146 -0.72 3.81 -18.12
N CYS A 147 -1.00 2.53 -17.90
CA CYS A 147 -0.02 1.46 -17.83
C CYS A 147 0.77 1.34 -19.15
N PRO A 148 2.12 1.44 -19.13
CA PRO A 148 2.94 1.35 -20.34
C PRO A 148 3.02 -0.05 -20.93
N LEU A 149 2.56 -1.08 -20.19
CA LEU A 149 2.63 -2.47 -20.63
C LEU A 149 1.38 -2.88 -21.42
N CYS A 150 0.19 -2.59 -20.89
CA CYS A 150 -1.08 -2.99 -21.51
C CYS A 150 -1.80 -1.85 -22.22
N SER A 151 -1.46 -0.59 -21.93
CA SER A 151 -2.10 0.60 -22.47
C SER A 151 -3.63 0.67 -22.30
N ALA A 152 -4.19 -0.09 -21.34
CA ALA A 152 -5.64 -0.25 -21.17
C ALA A 152 -6.16 0.30 -19.83
N GLU A 153 -5.37 0.20 -18.77
CA GLU A 153 -5.76 0.53 -17.39
C GLU A 153 -4.73 1.48 -16.75
N PRO A 154 -5.10 2.18 -15.66
CA PRO A 154 -4.14 2.98 -14.91
C PRO A 154 -2.99 2.15 -14.33
N GLU A 155 -1.78 2.70 -14.34
CA GLU A 155 -0.57 2.12 -13.76
C GLU A 155 -0.58 2.23 -12.22
N THR A 156 -1.49 1.49 -11.59
CA THR A 156 -1.51 1.33 -10.12
C THR A 156 -0.55 0.22 -9.70
N VAL A 157 -0.22 0.18 -8.40
CA VAL A 157 0.59 -0.90 -7.84
C VAL A 157 -0.10 -2.26 -8.03
N ASP A 158 -1.39 -2.37 -7.69
CA ASP A 158 -2.12 -3.63 -7.89
C ASP A 158 -2.21 -4.00 -9.37
N HIS A 159 -2.36 -3.01 -10.26
CA HIS A 159 -2.39 -3.29 -11.69
C HIS A 159 -1.06 -3.88 -12.18
N ILE A 160 0.09 -3.26 -11.92
CA ILE A 160 1.38 -3.77 -12.41
C ILE A 160 1.69 -5.17 -11.87
N PHE A 161 1.38 -5.44 -10.59
CA PHE A 161 1.82 -6.68 -9.95
C PHE A 161 0.77 -7.79 -10.00
N LEU A 162 -0.52 -7.47 -10.07
CA LEU A 162 -1.60 -8.45 -9.97
C LEU A 162 -2.49 -8.53 -11.22
N HIS A 163 -2.90 -7.40 -11.79
CA HIS A 163 -3.99 -7.38 -12.77
C HIS A 163 -3.55 -7.18 -14.23
N CYS A 164 -2.35 -6.64 -14.47
CA CYS A 164 -1.85 -6.37 -15.81
C CYS A 164 -1.59 -7.69 -16.54
N GLN A 165 -2.32 -7.93 -17.64
CA GLN A 165 -2.20 -9.18 -18.39
C GLN A 165 -0.77 -9.42 -18.91
N ILE A 166 -0.09 -8.36 -19.37
CA ILE A 166 1.30 -8.45 -19.84
C ILE A 166 2.26 -8.77 -18.68
N ALA A 167 2.08 -8.14 -17.52
CA ALA A 167 2.90 -8.43 -16.35
C ALA A 167 2.69 -9.88 -15.88
N ARG A 168 1.44 -10.36 -15.81
CA ARG A 168 1.10 -11.76 -15.47
C ARG A 168 1.76 -12.76 -16.42
N LEU A 169 1.69 -12.50 -17.74
CA LEU A 169 2.37 -13.33 -18.73
C LEU A 169 3.89 -13.31 -18.55
N THR A 170 4.46 -12.16 -18.20
CA THR A 170 5.90 -12.04 -17.93
C THR A 170 6.30 -12.84 -16.69
N TRP A 171 5.54 -12.75 -15.60
CA TRP A 171 5.76 -13.54 -14.39
C TRP A 171 5.69 -15.04 -14.67
N PHE A 172 4.72 -15.48 -15.46
CA PHE A 172 4.57 -16.87 -15.88
C PHE A 172 5.71 -17.34 -16.80
N ALA A 173 6.08 -16.56 -17.80
CA ALA A 173 7.11 -16.93 -18.78
C ALA A 173 8.55 -16.83 -18.25
N SER A 174 8.75 -16.10 -17.15
CA SER A 174 10.06 -15.95 -16.52
C SER A 174 10.50 -17.21 -15.79
N GLN A 175 11.79 -17.29 -15.46
CA GLN A 175 12.38 -18.42 -14.71
C GLN A 175 11.80 -18.62 -13.30
N ILE A 176 10.90 -17.73 -12.88
CA ILE A 176 10.33 -17.69 -11.56
C ILE A 176 8.86 -18.16 -11.54
N ASP A 177 8.26 -18.40 -12.71
CA ASP A 177 6.99 -19.11 -12.94
C ASP A 177 5.90 -18.78 -11.91
N VAL A 178 5.69 -17.48 -11.69
CA VAL A 178 4.76 -17.03 -10.66
C VAL A 178 3.35 -16.96 -11.24
N HIS A 179 2.47 -17.82 -10.75
CA HIS A 179 1.04 -17.72 -11.06
C HIS A 179 0.36 -16.71 -10.13
N VAL A 180 -0.03 -15.58 -10.70
CA VAL A 180 -0.68 -14.49 -9.96
C VAL A 180 -2.17 -14.83 -9.70
N PRO A 181 -2.64 -14.79 -8.45
CA PRO A 181 -4.05 -15.02 -8.11
C PRO A 181 -4.95 -13.89 -8.64
N GLN A 182 -6.17 -14.24 -9.06
CA GLN A 182 -7.11 -13.26 -9.61
C GLN A 182 -7.84 -12.47 -8.51
N ASP A 183 -8.16 -13.13 -7.39
CA ASP A 183 -9.01 -12.57 -6.34
C ASP A 183 -8.27 -12.50 -4.99
N MET A 184 -7.07 -11.90 -4.97
CA MET A 184 -6.29 -11.76 -3.75
C MET A 184 -5.66 -10.37 -3.64
N PRO A 185 -5.77 -9.70 -2.48
CA PRO A 185 -5.11 -8.42 -2.27
C PRO A 185 -3.58 -8.58 -2.20
N LEU A 186 -2.85 -7.57 -2.67
CA LEU A 186 -1.38 -7.57 -2.77
C LEU A 186 -0.69 -7.98 -1.47
N ASN A 187 -1.12 -7.41 -0.33
CA ASN A 187 -0.50 -7.71 0.96
C ASN A 187 -0.68 -9.17 1.39
N GLN A 188 -1.79 -9.80 1.01
CA GLN A 188 -2.01 -11.22 1.25
C GLN A 188 -1.18 -12.09 0.31
N TRP A 189 -1.06 -11.70 -0.96
CA TRP A 189 -0.18 -12.35 -1.93
C TRP A 189 1.29 -12.30 -1.50
N LEU A 190 1.77 -11.13 -1.06
CA LEU A 190 3.12 -10.96 -0.50
C LEU A 190 3.32 -11.81 0.76
N LEU A 191 2.32 -11.87 1.64
CA LEU A 191 2.42 -12.66 2.87
C LEU A 191 2.54 -14.16 2.56
N GLN A 192 1.79 -14.67 1.59
CA GLN A 192 1.94 -16.05 1.12
C GLN A 192 3.34 -16.31 0.57
N GLY A 193 3.88 -15.40 -0.25
CA GLY A 193 5.25 -15.48 -0.76
C GLY A 193 6.32 -15.47 0.36
N THR A 194 6.10 -14.70 1.43
CA THR A 194 6.99 -14.73 2.60
C THR A 194 6.91 -16.03 3.40
N ALA A 195 5.71 -16.60 3.53
CA ALA A 195 5.46 -17.80 4.34
C ALA A 195 6.07 -19.06 3.73
N THR A 196 6.21 -19.11 2.40
CA THR A 196 6.98 -20.15 1.70
C THR A 196 8.49 -19.94 1.78
N ARG A 197 8.96 -19.04 2.69
CA ARG A 197 10.35 -18.57 2.84
C ARG A 197 10.93 -17.96 1.56
N TRP A 198 10.08 -17.36 0.72
CA TRP A 198 10.46 -16.94 -0.63
C TRP A 198 11.11 -18.08 -1.43
N GLY A 199 10.70 -19.32 -1.14
CA GLY A 199 10.74 -20.39 -2.13
C GLY A 199 9.74 -20.01 -3.21
N MET A 200 10.25 -19.37 -4.26
CA MET A 200 9.59 -19.34 -5.55
C MET A 200 9.53 -20.81 -5.98
N VAL A 201 8.41 -21.46 -5.70
CA VAL A 201 8.15 -22.81 -6.19
C VAL A 201 7.68 -22.64 -7.62
N VAL A 202 8.61 -22.90 -8.55
CA VAL A 202 8.38 -22.99 -9.98
C VAL A 202 7.95 -24.42 -10.26
N TYR A 203 6.80 -24.60 -10.93
CA TYR A 203 6.33 -25.93 -11.32
C TYR A 203 6.69 -26.16 -12.79
N ASN A 204 7.72 -26.95 -13.08
CA ASN A 204 7.92 -27.46 -14.44
C ASN A 204 7.13 -28.76 -14.68
N GLN A 205 7.03 -29.20 -15.94
CA GLN A 205 6.32 -30.42 -16.36
C GLN A 205 6.85 -31.74 -15.76
N ILE A 206 7.91 -31.72 -14.96
CA ILE A 206 8.63 -32.91 -14.45
C ILE A 206 8.68 -32.94 -12.90
N GLY A 207 8.15 -31.93 -12.22
CA GLY A 207 8.03 -31.88 -10.75
C GLY A 207 9.08 -31.01 -10.06
N LEU A 208 8.61 -30.38 -8.98
CA LEU A 208 9.26 -29.50 -7.99
C LEU A 208 10.75 -29.16 -8.19
N VAL A 209 11.02 -27.88 -8.49
CA VAL A 209 12.31 -27.23 -8.22
C VAL A 209 12.09 -26.05 -7.28
N VAL A 210 12.74 -26.10 -6.11
CA VAL A 210 12.77 -24.99 -5.15
C VAL A 210 13.90 -24.05 -5.54
N LEU A 211 13.60 -22.87 -6.10
CA LEU A 211 14.60 -21.81 -6.21
C LEU A 211 14.77 -21.14 -4.85
N SER A 212 15.55 -21.79 -3.98
CA SER A 212 16.17 -21.13 -2.83
C SER A 212 17.54 -20.59 -3.25
N THR A 213 17.57 -19.47 -3.97
CA THR A 213 18.83 -18.73 -4.17
C THR A 213 18.96 -17.61 -3.15
N CYS A 214 18.82 -17.97 -1.88
CA CYS A 214 19.54 -17.29 -0.82
C CYS A 214 20.38 -18.30 -0.03
N LYS A 215 21.15 -19.08 -0.77
CA LYS A 215 22.44 -19.56 -0.25
C LYS A 215 23.38 -18.36 -0.18
N LYS A 216 23.83 -18.02 1.02
CA LYS A 216 25.10 -17.30 1.24
C LYS A 216 26.26 -18.22 0.83
N GLU A 217 26.35 -18.59 -0.43
CA GLU A 217 27.56 -19.22 -0.96
C GLU A 217 28.24 -18.17 -1.85
N PRO A 218 29.56 -17.92 -1.66
CA PRO A 218 30.29 -17.02 -2.53
C PRO A 218 30.18 -17.56 -3.95
N ILE A 219 29.90 -16.66 -4.89
CA ILE A 219 29.91 -16.97 -6.32
C ILE A 219 31.36 -17.34 -6.65
N VAL A 220 31.67 -18.64 -6.68
CA VAL A 220 32.90 -19.14 -7.28
C VAL A 220 32.69 -18.99 -8.77
N VAL A 221 33.29 -17.95 -9.34
CA VAL A 221 33.36 -17.79 -10.79
C VAL A 221 34.25 -18.92 -11.29
N GLU A 222 33.70 -19.85 -12.08
CA GLU A 222 34.53 -20.82 -12.80
C GLU A 222 35.52 -20.06 -13.69
N PRO A 223 36.81 -20.42 -13.69
CA PRO A 223 37.82 -19.75 -14.49
C PRO A 223 37.74 -20.27 -15.92
N VAL A 224 36.69 -19.92 -16.65
CA VAL A 224 36.59 -20.19 -18.10
C VAL A 224 36.08 -18.96 -18.84
N LEU A 225 36.71 -17.81 -18.56
CA LEU A 225 36.75 -16.62 -19.44
C LEU A 225 37.85 -15.64 -18.95
N ALA A 226 38.99 -16.19 -18.52
CA ALA A 226 40.17 -15.44 -18.12
C ALA A 226 41.22 -15.31 -19.23
N GLU A 227 40.82 -15.38 -20.51
CA GLU A 227 41.66 -15.04 -21.67
C GLU A 227 40.78 -14.49 -22.79
N ALA A 228 40.45 -13.20 -22.74
CA ALA A 228 39.97 -12.45 -23.92
C ALA A 228 40.07 -10.91 -23.77
N ILE A 229 40.68 -10.38 -22.70
CA ILE A 229 40.98 -8.95 -22.58
C ILE A 229 42.33 -8.79 -21.86
N CYS A 230 43.41 -9.13 -22.55
CA CYS A 230 44.76 -8.58 -22.41
C CYS A 230 45.63 -9.22 -23.51
N ASP A 231 45.51 -8.68 -24.73
CA ASP A 231 46.60 -8.35 -25.66
C ASP A 231 46.03 -7.51 -26.81
#